data_AF-A0A2V6Q4H8-F1
#
_entry.id   AF-A0A2V6Q4H8-F1
#
_cell.length_a   1.000
_cell.length_b   1.000
_cell.length_c   1.000
_cell.angle_alpha   90.00
_cell.angle_beta   90.00
_cell.angle_gamma   90.00
#
_symmetry.space_group_name_H-M   'P 1'
#
loop_
_entity.id
_entity.type
_entity.pdbx_description
1 polymer ?
#
loop_
_entity_poly.entity_id
_entity_poly.type
_entity_poly.pdbx_seq_one_letter_code
_entity_poly.pdbx_strand_id
1 'polypeptide(L)'
;IATADEIPDPNNVHVQFWVDGQLRHNYNTDDMEHLVPELVEFATTIMTLNSGDVIACGTNHEGLGPLQDGEVVDFEIHGIGKMRLDVRDPLKRTWEKGIYMGPDSTNPEAIRRNRPTSTSGRA
;
A
#
# COMPACT_ATOMS: atom_id res chain seq x y z
N ILE A 1 -15.67 -0.17 10.03
CA ILE A 1 -16.16 0.48 8.81
C ILE A 1 -16.53 1.90 9.22
N ALA A 2 -15.93 2.92 8.58
CA ALA A 2 -16.36 4.31 8.72
C ALA A 2 -17.43 4.60 7.65
N THR A 3 -18.42 5.44 7.95
CA THR A 3 -19.48 5.80 7.01
C THR A 3 -19.08 6.99 6.13
N ALA A 4 -19.78 7.18 5.00
CA ALA A 4 -19.45 8.21 4.03
C ALA A 4 -19.54 9.64 4.59
N ASP A 5 -20.38 9.88 5.60
CA ASP A 5 -20.50 11.16 6.29
C ASP A 5 -19.37 11.44 7.28
N GLU A 6 -18.65 10.41 7.73
CA GLU A 6 -17.46 10.54 8.59
C GLU A 6 -16.19 10.87 7.78
N ILE A 7 -16.19 10.60 6.48
CA ILE A 7 -15.05 10.82 5.56
C ILE A 7 -15.49 11.78 4.45
N PRO A 8 -15.29 13.10 4.61
CA PRO A 8 -15.78 14.11 3.67
C PRO A 8 -15.23 13.98 2.25
N ASP A 9 -13.99 13.49 2.12
CA ASP A 9 -13.32 13.26 0.85
C ASP A 9 -12.54 11.93 0.92
N PRO A 10 -12.99 10.88 0.21
CA PRO A 10 -12.33 9.57 0.22
C PRO A 10 -10.99 9.57 -0.53
N ASN A 11 -10.69 10.64 -1.28
CA ASN A 11 -9.43 10.86 -1.95
C ASN A 11 -8.54 11.86 -1.18
N ASN A 12 -8.84 12.17 0.09
CA ASN A 12 -7.95 12.93 0.98
C ASN A 12 -7.80 12.25 2.35
N VAL A 13 -7.30 11.02 2.36
CA VAL A 13 -7.13 10.18 3.53
C VAL A 13 -5.68 9.72 3.63
N HIS A 14 -5.07 9.95 4.79
CA HIS A 14 -3.68 9.58 5.03
C HIS A 14 -3.54 8.13 5.48
N VAL A 15 -2.63 7.39 4.83
CA VAL A 15 -2.40 5.95 5.02
C VAL A 15 -0.96 5.71 5.46
N GLN A 16 -0.79 4.94 6.53
CA GLN A 16 0.53 4.51 7.02
C GLN A 16 0.57 3.01 7.29
N PHE A 17 1.73 2.41 7.02
CA PHE A 17 1.97 0.99 7.20
C PHE A 17 3.41 0.76 7.69
N TRP A 18 3.56 -0.09 8.70
CA TRP A 18 4.84 -0.44 9.29
C TRP A 18 5.03 -1.95 9.37
N VAL A 19 6.29 -2.37 9.33
CA VAL A 19 6.70 -3.76 9.60
C VAL A 19 7.83 -3.71 10.61
N ASP A 20 7.65 -4.34 11.76
CA ASP A 20 8.56 -4.27 12.91
C ASP A 20 8.93 -2.81 13.27
N GLY A 21 7.96 -1.90 13.17
CA GLY A 21 8.14 -0.47 13.42
C GLY A 21 8.84 0.30 12.30
N GLN A 22 9.32 -0.35 11.23
CA GLN A 22 9.83 0.34 10.04
C GLN A 22 8.67 0.82 9.17
N LEU A 23 8.54 2.14 9.02
CA LEU A 23 7.57 2.76 8.11
C LEU A 23 7.88 2.34 6.67
N ARG A 24 6.90 1.75 5.98
CA ARG A 24 7.00 1.36 4.56
C ARG A 24 6.06 2.17 3.68
N HIS A 25 4.76 2.25 4.02
CA HIS A 25 3.84 3.17 3.33
C HIS A 25 3.58 4.41 4.17
N ASN A 26 3.58 5.57 3.52
CA ASN A 26 3.22 6.86 4.10
C ASN A 26 2.78 7.79 2.97
N TYR A 27 1.48 7.80 2.67
CA TYR A 27 0.94 8.53 1.53
C TYR A 27 -0.50 8.99 1.80
N ASN A 28 -1.03 9.83 0.92
CA ASN A 28 -2.43 10.23 0.91
C ASN A 28 -3.11 9.65 -0.33
N THR A 29 -4.40 9.32 -0.22
CA THR A 29 -5.24 8.79 -1.31
C THR A 29 -5.46 9.76 -2.47
N ASP A 30 -4.97 11.01 -2.40
CA ASP A 30 -4.91 11.95 -3.52
C ASP A 30 -3.87 11.53 -4.57
N ASP A 31 -2.92 10.66 -4.19
CA ASP A 31 -1.92 10.04 -5.07
C ASP A 31 -2.47 8.81 -5.83
N MET A 32 -3.76 8.49 -5.70
CA MET A 32 -4.38 7.41 -6.47
C MET A 32 -4.46 7.77 -7.95
N GLU A 33 -3.96 6.89 -8.84
CA GLU A 33 -4.05 7.09 -10.29
C GLU A 33 -5.51 7.16 -10.80
N HIS A 34 -6.41 6.42 -10.17
CA HIS A 34 -7.85 6.45 -10.42
C HIS A 34 -8.59 6.75 -9.12
N LEU A 35 -9.41 7.80 -9.14
CA LEU A 35 -10.13 8.26 -7.94
C LEU A 35 -11.29 7.33 -7.59
N VAL A 36 -11.78 7.40 -6.34
CA VAL A 36 -12.84 6.50 -5.87
C VAL A 36 -14.11 6.56 -6.73
N PRO A 37 -14.61 7.74 -7.18
CA PRO A 37 -15.75 7.81 -8.09
C PRO A 37 -15.51 7.11 -9.44
N GLU A 38 -14.29 7.21 -9.99
CA GLU A 38 -13.91 6.61 -11.28
C GLU A 38 -13.85 5.09 -11.19
N LEU A 39 -13.37 4.56 -10.05
CA LEU A 39 -13.36 3.12 -9.78
C LEU A 39 -14.79 2.55 -9.72
N VAL A 40 -15.71 3.25 -9.06
CA VAL A 40 -17.13 2.85 -9.00
C VAL A 40 -17.76 2.91 -10.39
N GLU A 41 -17.55 4.00 -11.13
CA GLU A 41 -18.03 4.15 -12.51
C GLU A 41 -17.55 2.97 -13.36
N PHE A 42 -16.25 2.74 -13.43
CA PHE A 42 -15.66 1.68 -14.24
C PHE A 42 -16.20 0.30 -13.87
N ALA A 43 -16.23 -0.04 -12.58
CA ALA A 43 -16.74 -1.32 -12.11
C ALA A 43 -18.19 -1.57 -12.56
N THR A 44 -19.03 -0.53 -12.52
CA THR A 44 -20.44 -0.64 -12.94
C THR A 44 -20.66 -0.79 -14.44
N THR A 45 -19.65 -0.49 -15.27
CA THR A 45 -19.70 -0.78 -16.72
C THR A 45 -19.53 -2.28 -17.03
N ILE A 46 -18.92 -3.04 -16.11
CA ILE A 46 -18.59 -4.44 -16.30
C ILE A 46 -19.57 -5.36 -15.57
N MET A 47 -19.98 -4.98 -14.35
CA MET A 47 -20.85 -5.78 -13.49
C MET A 47 -21.80 -4.92 -12.67
N THR A 48 -22.94 -5.50 -12.28
CA THR A 48 -23.84 -4.87 -11.32
C THR A 48 -23.25 -4.96 -9.92
N LEU A 49 -23.04 -3.82 -9.26
CA LEU A 49 -22.68 -3.76 -7.85
C LEU A 49 -23.91 -3.97 -6.95
N ASN A 50 -23.72 -4.73 -5.88
CA ASN A 50 -24.72 -5.02 -4.86
C ASN A 50 -24.31 -4.40 -3.52
N SER A 51 -25.29 -4.17 -2.65
CA SER A 51 -25.00 -3.71 -1.29
C SER A 51 -24.13 -4.73 -0.55
N GLY A 52 -23.02 -4.24 0.01
CA GLY A 52 -22.04 -5.07 0.70
C GLY A 52 -20.84 -5.46 -0.17
N ASP A 53 -20.83 -5.15 -1.47
CA ASP A 53 -19.66 -5.35 -2.32
C ASP A 53 -18.48 -4.47 -1.86
N VAL A 54 -17.27 -5.00 -2.02
CA VAL A 54 -16.02 -4.33 -1.61
C VAL A 54 -15.13 -4.13 -2.83
N ILE A 55 -14.72 -2.88 -3.05
CA ILE A 55 -13.74 -2.52 -4.07
C ILE A 55 -12.39 -2.31 -3.39
N ALA A 56 -11.38 -3.09 -3.78
CA ALA A 56 -10.00 -2.86 -3.38
C ALA A 56 -9.38 -1.80 -4.31
N CYS A 57 -9.24 -0.56 -3.84
CA CYS A 57 -8.84 0.60 -4.64
C CYS A 57 -7.34 0.66 -5.01
N GLY A 58 -6.62 -0.46 -4.89
CA GLY A 58 -5.18 -0.52 -5.12
C GLY A 58 -4.33 -0.18 -3.89
N THR A 59 -3.02 -0.12 -4.10
CA THR A 59 -2.01 0.26 -3.11
C THR A 59 -1.05 1.24 -3.76
N ASN A 60 -0.45 2.13 -2.97
CA ASN A 60 0.73 2.86 -3.44
C ASN A 60 1.84 1.85 -3.79
N HIS A 61 2.59 2.15 -4.85
CA HIS A 61 3.64 1.30 -5.38
C HIS A 61 4.97 1.48 -4.65
N GLU A 62 5.17 2.61 -3.98
CA GLU A 62 6.28 2.84 -3.06
C GLU A 62 6.05 2.07 -1.75
N GLY A 63 7.11 1.63 -1.08
CA GLY A 63 7.08 0.89 0.19
C GLY A 63 6.81 -0.61 0.07
N LEU A 64 6.55 -1.13 -1.13
CA LEU A 64 6.30 -2.55 -1.35
C LEU A 64 7.54 -3.40 -1.05
N GLY A 65 7.34 -4.47 -0.30
CA GLY A 65 8.37 -5.43 0.06
C GLY A 65 7.78 -6.66 0.78
N PRO A 66 8.54 -7.77 0.84
CA PRO A 66 8.06 -9.01 1.42
C PRO A 66 7.83 -8.87 2.94
N LEU A 67 6.85 -9.62 3.44
CA LEU A 67 6.67 -9.92 4.86
C LEU A 67 7.25 -11.30 5.16
N GLN A 68 7.86 -11.47 6.33
CA GLN A 68 8.53 -12.70 6.73
C GLN A 68 7.96 -13.23 8.06
N ASP A 69 8.16 -14.52 8.33
CA ASP A 69 7.70 -15.14 9.57
C ASP A 69 8.20 -14.38 10.81
N GLY A 70 7.28 -14.13 11.74
CA GLY A 70 7.57 -13.47 13.01
C GLY A 70 7.55 -11.94 12.95
N GLU A 71 7.45 -11.33 11.76
CA GLU A 71 7.29 -9.88 11.63
C GLU A 71 5.91 -9.44 12.11
N VAL A 72 5.84 -8.26 12.71
CA VAL A 72 4.61 -7.60 13.15
C VAL A 72 4.29 -6.46 12.21
N VAL A 73 3.07 -6.44 11.69
CA VAL A 73 2.56 -5.39 10.82
C VAL A 73 1.66 -4.48 11.62
N ASP A 74 1.87 -3.17 11.49
CA ASP A 74 0.93 -2.15 11.94
C ASP A 74 0.41 -1.38 10.72
N PHE A 75 -0.88 -1.05 10.75
CA PHE A 75 -1.53 -0.28 9.69
C PHE A 75 -2.47 0.75 10.30
N GLU A 76 -2.46 1.96 9.76
CA GLU A 76 -3.33 3.06 10.16
C GLU A 76 -3.87 3.76 8.92
N ILE A 77 -5.19 3.92 8.90
CA ILE A 77 -5.85 4.89 8.03
C ILE A 77 -6.43 5.96 8.93
N HIS A 78 -5.94 7.20 8.79
CA HIS A 78 -6.34 8.30 9.64
C HIS A 78 -7.84 8.58 9.48
N GLY A 79 -8.54 8.77 10.60
CA GLY A 79 -10.00 8.93 10.61
C GLY A 79 -10.80 7.63 10.49
N ILE A 80 -10.18 6.48 10.15
CA ILE A 80 -10.87 5.19 10.04
C ILE A 80 -10.45 4.23 11.16
N GLY A 81 -9.15 4.03 11.38
CA GLY A 81 -8.68 3.16 12.46
C GLY A 81 -7.30 2.54 12.26
N LYS A 82 -6.93 1.70 13.23
CA LYS A 82 -5.64 0.99 13.32
C LYS A 82 -5.84 -0.51 13.37
N MET A 83 -4.91 -1.25 12.80
CA MET A 83 -4.87 -2.71 12.86
C MET A 83 -3.43 -3.20 13.03
N ARG A 84 -3.25 -4.25 13.84
CA ARG A 84 -2.00 -4.98 13.98
C ARG A 84 -2.18 -6.43 13.55
N LEU A 85 -1.20 -6.97 12.83
CA LEU A 85 -1.17 -8.37 12.37
C LEU A 85 0.18 -9.02 12.72
N ASP A 86 0.15 -10.28 13.17
CA ASP A 86 1.36 -11.09 13.37
C ASP A 86 1.56 -12.04 12.18
N VAL A 87 2.71 -11.97 11.51
CA VAL A 87 2.99 -12.77 10.32
C VAL A 87 3.50 -14.16 10.71
N ARG A 88 2.90 -15.20 10.13
CA ARG A 88 3.32 -16.60 10.30
C ARG A 88 3.51 -17.25 8.93
N ASP A 89 4.71 -17.76 8.67
CA ASP A 89 5.01 -18.61 7.52
C ASP A 89 5.53 -19.97 8.00
N PRO A 90 4.73 -21.05 7.89
CA PRO A 90 5.15 -22.39 8.28
C PRO A 90 6.41 -22.89 7.56
N LEU A 91 6.68 -22.36 6.36
CA LEU A 91 7.84 -22.75 5.56
C LEU A 91 9.11 -21.94 5.88
N LYS A 92 9.02 -20.93 6.76
CA LYS A 92 10.14 -20.06 7.15
C LYS A 92 10.91 -19.50 5.95
N ARG A 93 10.19 -19.14 4.88
CA ARG A 93 10.81 -18.55 3.68
C ARG A 93 11.37 -17.18 4.03
N THR A 94 12.50 -16.88 3.40
CA THR A 94 13.19 -15.61 3.58
C THR A 94 13.44 -14.94 2.24
N TRP A 95 13.29 -13.62 2.23
CA TRP A 95 13.57 -12.78 1.08
C TRP A 95 14.51 -11.65 1.50
N GLU A 96 15.19 -11.05 0.52
CA GLU A 96 15.99 -9.85 0.78
C GLU A 96 15.12 -8.75 1.37
N LYS A 97 15.55 -8.20 2.51
CA LYS A 97 14.85 -7.11 3.19
C LYS A 97 15.15 -5.80 2.46
N GLY A 98 14.22 -5.38 1.61
CA GLY A 98 14.23 -4.10 0.92
C GLY A 98 12.80 -3.67 0.58
N ILE A 99 12.57 -2.36 0.58
CA ILE A 99 11.33 -1.76 0.09
C ILE A 99 11.68 -0.88 -1.12
N TYR A 100 10.93 -1.03 -2.20
CA TYR A 100 11.07 -0.13 -3.34
C TYR A 100 10.43 1.20 -2.97
N MET A 101 11.15 2.31 -3.07
CA MET A 101 10.63 3.62 -2.67
C MET A 101 10.36 4.56 -3.84
N GLY A 102 10.37 4.06 -5.09
CA GLY A 102 10.25 4.93 -6.27
C GLY A 102 11.57 5.62 -6.66
N PRO A 103 11.67 6.15 -7.89
CA PRO A 103 12.76 7.03 -8.31
C PRO A 103 12.72 8.42 -7.63
N ASP A 104 11.55 8.83 -7.14
CA ASP A 104 11.28 10.15 -6.55
C ASP A 104 11.05 10.10 -5.02
N SER A 105 11.52 9.03 -4.34
CA SER A 105 11.31 8.88 -2.89
C SER A 105 11.75 10.09 -2.07
N THR A 106 10.97 10.38 -1.04
CA THR A 106 11.35 11.27 0.07
C THR A 106 12.45 10.69 0.99
N ASN A 107 12.87 9.43 0.80
CA ASN A 107 13.98 8.77 1.50
C ASN A 107 15.12 8.35 0.52
N PRO A 108 16.04 9.27 0.17
CA PRO A 108 17.04 9.05 -0.89
C PRO A 108 18.01 7.89 -0.65
N GLU A 109 18.33 7.58 0.61
CA GLU A 109 19.24 6.48 0.98
C GLU A 109 18.60 5.10 0.75
N ALA A 110 17.27 4.98 0.92
CA ALA A 110 16.55 3.74 0.61
C ALA A 110 16.47 3.47 -0.90
N ILE A 111 16.27 4.51 -1.73
CA ILE A 111 16.38 4.41 -3.20
C ILE A 111 17.76 3.87 -3.58
N ARG A 112 18.82 4.45 -3.01
CA ARG A 112 20.20 4.11 -3.39
C ARG A 112 20.52 2.64 -3.12
N ARG A 113 19.99 2.07 -2.04
CA ARG A 113 20.20 0.67 -1.62
C ARG A 113 19.40 -0.31 -2.47
N ASN A 114 18.18 0.05 -2.86
CA ASN A 114 17.22 -0.88 -3.46
C ASN A 114 16.97 -0.62 -4.96
N ARG A 115 17.69 0.34 -5.57
CA ARG A 115 17.68 0.57 -7.02
C ARG A 115 18.15 -0.71 -7.72
N PRO A 116 17.35 -1.31 -8.63
CA PRO A 116 17.81 -2.45 -9.41
C PRO A 116 19.08 -2.04 -10.15
N THR A 117 20.19 -2.75 -9.94
CA THR A 117 21.38 -2.57 -10.76
C THR A 117 21.00 -2.85 -12.20
N SER A 118 21.06 -1.83 -13.06
CA SER A 118 20.95 -2.04 -14.49
C SER A 118 22.06 -3.01 -14.90
N THR A 119 21.71 -4.26 -15.19
CA THR A 119 22.54 -5.11 -16.03
C THR A 119 22.57 -4.44 -17.40
N SER A 120 23.60 -3.65 -17.62
CA SER A 120 24.01 -3.21 -18.94
C SER A 120 24.42 -4.45 -19.74
N GLY A 121 23.65 -4.72 -20.78
CA GLY A 121 23.98 -5.74 -21.77
C GLY A 121 23.44 -5.28 -23.12
N ARG A 122 24.21 -4.43 -23.80
CA ARG A 122 24.09 -4.22 -25.24
C ARG A 122 24.15 -5.56 -25.97
N ALA A 123 23.17 -5.84 -26.81
CA ALA A 123 23.31 -6.33 -28.17
C ALA A 123 22.17 -5.75 -29.01
#